data_AF-A0A9E3MH64-F1
#
_entry.id   AF-A0A9E3MH64-F1
#
_cell.length_a   1.000
_cell.length_b   1.000
_cell.length_c   1.000
_cell.angle_alpha   90.00
_cell.angle_beta   90.00
_cell.angle_gamma   90.00
#
_symmetry.space_group_name_H-M   'P 1'
#
loop_
_entity.id
_entity.type
_entity.pdbx_description
1 polymer ?
#
loop_
_entity_poly.entity_id
_entity_poly.type
_entity_poly.pdbx_seq_one_letter_code
_entity_poly.pdbx_strand_id
1 'polypeptide(L)'
;MPKNRPYLYYDHVVSLCDHCLRRIEGKQVIQDGQVWLYKWCPQHGASKVLLATDAAFWRLGRETYLKPPEMPARFNTEMSWGCPYDCGLCPEHMQHSCLTILEVTDRCNLSCPVCYASSGPHREETRDLATIEKMLDAIVANEVEPDVVQISGGEPTLHPDFFAILDAAKARPIKHLMLNTNGLRIAREPGFAERLASYAPGFEVYLQFDSFERDALMTLRGADLRSVRQQALENLNRVGLSTTLVMVVAAGVNDQEIG
;
A
#
# COMPACT_ATOMS: atom_id res chain seq x y z
N MET A 1 17.41 -18.82 -37.18
CA MET A 1 17.47 -17.73 -36.18
C MET A 1 18.76 -16.93 -36.40
N PRO A 2 18.73 -15.59 -36.30
CA PRO A 2 19.96 -14.80 -36.40
C PRO A 2 20.95 -15.24 -35.30
N LYS A 3 22.25 -15.20 -35.63
CA LYS A 3 23.33 -15.57 -34.71
C LYS A 3 23.35 -14.66 -33.47
N ASN A 4 23.08 -13.37 -33.69
CA ASN A 4 22.93 -12.38 -32.63
C ASN A 4 21.46 -12.25 -32.24
N ARG A 5 21.19 -12.14 -30.93
CA ARG A 5 19.84 -11.84 -30.43
C ARG A 5 19.54 -10.35 -30.62
N PRO A 6 18.27 -9.97 -30.87
CA PRO A 6 17.88 -8.57 -31.05
C PRO A 6 17.72 -7.82 -29.72
N TYR A 7 18.40 -8.26 -28.65
CA TYR A 7 18.31 -7.68 -27.32
C TYR A 7 19.63 -7.90 -26.58
N LEU A 8 19.91 -7.04 -25.59
CA LEU A 8 21.01 -7.22 -24.66
C LEU A 8 20.54 -8.05 -23.47
N TYR A 9 21.25 -9.11 -23.14
CA TYR A 9 21.05 -9.82 -21.87
C TYR A 9 21.60 -8.96 -20.72
N TYR A 10 20.76 -8.62 -19.75
CA TYR A 10 21.14 -7.74 -18.64
C TYR A 10 21.39 -8.54 -17.35
N ASP A 11 20.44 -9.37 -16.93
CA ASP A 11 20.57 -10.14 -15.67
C ASP A 11 19.72 -11.42 -15.67
N HIS A 12 20.01 -12.31 -14.73
CA HIS A 12 19.21 -13.47 -14.37
C HIS A 12 18.43 -13.20 -13.09
N VAL A 13 17.15 -13.56 -13.06
CA VAL A 13 16.31 -13.40 -11.86
C VAL A 13 15.40 -14.58 -11.66
N VAL A 14 15.07 -14.85 -10.40
CA VAL A 14 13.96 -15.72 -10.04
C VAL A 14 12.65 -14.95 -10.20
N SER A 15 11.61 -15.60 -10.74
CA SER A 15 10.28 -15.03 -10.89
C SER A 15 9.18 -16.08 -10.67
N LEU A 16 7.93 -15.69 -10.88
CA LEU A 16 6.77 -16.56 -10.83
C LEU A 16 6.14 -16.70 -12.23
N CYS A 17 5.63 -17.90 -12.52
CA CYS A 17 4.79 -18.14 -13.70
C CYS A 17 3.49 -17.33 -13.60
N ASP A 18 3.09 -16.68 -14.69
CA ASP A 18 1.88 -15.84 -14.75
C ASP A 18 0.56 -16.61 -14.53
N HIS A 19 0.60 -17.95 -14.59
CA HIS A 19 -0.59 -18.80 -14.52
C HIS A 19 -0.61 -19.68 -13.27
N CYS A 20 0.44 -20.46 -13.03
CA CYS A 20 0.47 -21.37 -11.87
C CYS A 20 1.26 -20.85 -10.68
N LEU A 21 1.83 -19.63 -10.75
CA LEU A 21 2.62 -19.01 -9.68
C LEU A 21 3.80 -19.86 -9.18
N ARG A 22 4.21 -20.88 -9.95
CA ARG A 22 5.41 -21.66 -9.65
C ARG A 22 6.63 -20.77 -9.79
N ARG A 23 7.59 -20.91 -8.87
CA ARG A 23 8.92 -20.31 -8.97
C ARG A 23 9.64 -20.82 -10.23
N ILE A 24 10.08 -19.90 -11.06
CA ILE A 24 10.74 -20.16 -12.35
C ILE A 24 11.92 -19.21 -12.53
N GLU A 25 12.81 -19.57 -13.44
CA GLU A 25 13.90 -18.68 -13.85
C GLU A 25 13.43 -17.69 -14.91
N GLY A 26 14.01 -16.50 -14.84
CA GLY A 26 13.75 -15.38 -15.71
C GLY A 26 15.03 -14.66 -16.14
N LYS A 27 14.95 -13.95 -17.25
CA LYS A 27 16.04 -13.15 -17.79
C LYS A 27 15.56 -11.72 -17.99
N GLN A 28 16.25 -10.78 -17.38
CA GLN A 28 16.08 -9.37 -17.72
C GLN A 28 16.86 -9.08 -18.99
N VAL A 29 16.18 -8.52 -19.98
CA VAL A 29 16.79 -8.11 -21.25
C VAL A 29 16.45 -6.67 -21.55
N ILE A 30 17.39 -5.97 -22.18
CA ILE A 30 17.16 -4.63 -22.70
C ILE A 30 16.89 -4.74 -24.20
N GLN A 31 15.72 -4.26 -24.61
CA GLN A 31 15.28 -4.29 -25.99
C GLN A 31 14.53 -2.98 -26.29
N ASP A 32 14.91 -2.31 -27.38
CA ASP A 32 14.25 -1.08 -27.85
C ASP A 32 14.18 0.03 -26.77
N GLY A 33 15.23 0.17 -25.96
CA GLY A 33 15.31 1.14 -24.86
C GLY A 33 14.53 0.76 -23.60
N GLN A 34 13.85 -0.39 -23.60
CA GLN A 34 13.01 -0.88 -22.50
C GLN A 34 13.62 -2.10 -21.81
N VAL A 35 13.19 -2.39 -20.59
CA VAL A 35 13.59 -3.57 -19.82
C VAL A 35 12.46 -4.57 -19.79
N TRP A 36 12.75 -5.80 -20.21
CA TRP A 36 11.78 -6.88 -20.31
C TRP A 36 12.22 -8.08 -19.48
N LEU A 37 11.28 -8.72 -18.80
CA LEU A 37 11.47 -9.99 -18.12
C LEU A 37 10.97 -11.13 -19.00
N TYR A 38 11.91 -11.94 -19.48
CA TYR A 38 11.62 -13.15 -20.25
C TYR A 38 11.58 -14.32 -19.28
N LYS A 39 10.49 -15.09 -19.32
CA LYS A 39 10.25 -16.20 -18.40
C LYS A 39 9.96 -17.46 -19.19
N TRP A 40 10.26 -18.61 -18.59
CA TRP A 40 9.86 -19.90 -19.14
C TRP A 40 9.35 -20.82 -18.03
N CYS A 41 8.12 -21.30 -18.21
CA CYS A 41 7.50 -22.28 -17.34
C CYS A 41 7.43 -23.63 -18.07
N PRO A 42 7.83 -24.75 -17.44
CA PRO A 42 7.69 -26.08 -18.05
C PRO A 42 6.26 -26.45 -18.46
N GLN A 43 5.26 -25.85 -17.80
CA GLN A 43 3.84 -26.14 -18.04
C GLN A 43 3.18 -25.11 -18.98
N HIS A 44 3.56 -23.83 -18.89
CA HIS A 44 2.87 -22.74 -19.61
C HIS A 44 3.72 -22.09 -20.71
N GLY A 45 4.94 -22.57 -20.93
CA GLY A 45 5.82 -22.08 -21.98
C GLY A 45 6.47 -20.73 -21.65
N ALA A 46 6.83 -20.00 -22.70
CA ALA A 46 7.53 -18.72 -22.58
C ALA A 46 6.55 -17.56 -22.40
N SER A 47 6.90 -16.61 -21.52
CA SER A 47 6.20 -15.34 -21.39
C SER A 47 7.19 -14.17 -21.32
N LYS A 48 6.70 -12.97 -21.62
CA LYS A 48 7.49 -11.74 -21.65
C LYS A 48 6.67 -10.63 -20.99
N VAL A 49 7.25 -9.97 -19.98
CA VAL A 49 6.60 -8.90 -19.21
C VAL A 49 7.47 -7.66 -19.24
N LEU A 50 6.88 -6.48 -19.42
CA LEU A 50 7.59 -5.20 -19.35
C LEU A 50 7.92 -4.90 -17.89
N LEU A 51 9.20 -4.66 -17.57
CA LEU A 51 9.63 -4.24 -16.23
C LEU A 51 9.79 -2.73 -16.15
N ALA A 52 10.36 -2.11 -17.18
CA ALA A 52 10.56 -0.66 -17.23
C ALA A 52 10.52 -0.15 -18.67
N THR A 53 9.93 1.03 -18.85
CA THR A 53 9.87 1.74 -20.13
C THR A 53 11.16 2.48 -20.47
N ASP A 54 12.05 2.66 -19.51
CA ASP A 54 13.34 3.34 -19.66
C ASP A 54 14.47 2.50 -19.05
N ALA A 55 15.32 1.95 -19.91
CA ALA A 55 16.47 1.14 -19.51
C ALA A 55 17.60 1.96 -18.89
N ALA A 56 17.74 3.25 -19.20
CA ALA A 56 18.74 4.11 -18.57
C ALA A 56 18.35 4.38 -17.11
N PHE A 57 17.09 4.72 -16.85
CA PHE A 57 16.58 4.90 -15.49
C PHE A 57 16.66 3.61 -14.67
N TRP A 58 16.31 2.46 -15.26
CA TRP A 58 16.46 1.15 -14.61
C TRP A 58 17.89 0.88 -14.12
N ARG A 59 18.89 1.20 -14.95
CA ARG A 59 20.31 1.05 -14.59
C ARG A 59 20.72 1.96 -13.45
N LEU A 60 20.28 3.22 -13.46
CA LEU A 60 20.57 4.14 -12.36
C LEU A 60 20.09 3.57 -11.02
N GLY A 61 18.88 3.02 -10.97
CA GLY A 61 18.36 2.38 -9.75
C GLY A 61 19.15 1.15 -9.31
N ARG A 62 19.70 0.38 -10.26
CA ARG A 62 20.42 -0.88 -10.00
C ARG A 62 21.92 -0.70 -9.73
N GLU A 63 22.51 0.39 -10.21
CA GLU A 63 23.97 0.58 -10.22
C GLU A 63 24.42 1.81 -9.44
N THR A 64 23.57 2.84 -9.32
CA THR A 64 23.94 4.14 -8.73
C THR A 64 23.15 4.45 -7.46
N TYR A 65 21.83 4.30 -7.48
CA TYR A 65 20.95 4.66 -6.35
C TYR A 65 20.72 3.48 -5.40
N LEU A 66 21.79 2.75 -5.08
CA LEU A 66 21.76 1.67 -4.11
C LEU A 66 21.92 2.22 -2.69
N LYS A 67 20.96 1.92 -1.84
CA LYS A 67 21.00 2.23 -0.40
C LYS A 67 21.43 0.97 0.37
N PRO A 68 22.30 1.09 1.39
CA PRO A 68 22.57 -0.01 2.29
C PRO A 68 21.27 -0.58 2.89
N PRO A 69 21.16 -1.91 3.06
CA PRO A 69 20.06 -2.53 3.78
C PRO A 69 19.90 -1.94 5.18
N GLU A 70 18.65 -1.71 5.60
CA GLU A 70 18.30 -1.35 6.98
C GLU A 70 17.48 -2.49 7.55
N MET A 71 17.89 -3.06 8.67
CA MET A 71 17.26 -4.27 9.22
C MET A 71 16.35 -3.90 10.39
N PRO A 72 15.20 -4.58 10.57
CA PRO A 72 14.43 -4.45 11.78
C PRO A 72 15.23 -5.03 12.96
N ALA A 73 14.91 -4.60 14.18
CA ALA A 73 15.43 -5.19 15.41
C ALA A 73 14.96 -6.64 15.61
N ARG A 74 13.80 -7.00 15.04
CA ARG A 74 13.24 -8.35 15.11
C ARG A 74 12.57 -8.75 13.80
N PHE A 75 12.85 -9.99 13.37
CA PHE A 75 12.14 -10.66 12.27
C PHE A 75 10.94 -11.45 12.79
N ASN A 76 9.88 -11.52 11.99
CA ASN A 76 8.64 -12.25 12.31
C ASN A 76 8.53 -13.60 11.59
N THR A 77 9.40 -13.89 10.64
CA THR A 77 9.34 -15.11 9.83
C THR A 77 10.73 -15.68 9.65
N GLU A 78 10.89 -16.97 9.93
CA GLU A 78 12.12 -17.70 9.67
C GLU A 78 12.25 -18.06 8.19
N MET A 79 13.48 -18.21 7.72
CA MET A 79 13.77 -18.64 6.35
C MET A 79 13.94 -20.16 6.30
N SER A 80 12.96 -20.87 5.75
CA SER A 80 12.95 -22.33 5.62
C SER A 80 13.05 -22.81 4.16
N TRP A 81 12.33 -22.16 3.25
CA TRP A 81 12.15 -22.54 1.84
C TRP A 81 12.63 -21.46 0.84
N GLY A 82 13.01 -20.29 1.34
CA GLY A 82 13.47 -19.13 0.59
C GLY A 82 12.33 -18.29 -0.01
N CYS A 83 12.67 -17.14 -0.58
CA CYS A 83 11.70 -16.27 -1.25
C CYS A 83 11.11 -16.95 -2.52
N PRO A 84 9.78 -16.91 -2.74
CA PRO A 84 8.74 -16.21 -1.99
C PRO A 84 7.94 -17.11 -1.01
N TYR A 85 8.44 -18.29 -0.67
CA TYR A 85 7.70 -19.27 0.13
C TYR A 85 7.70 -18.97 1.63
N ASP A 86 8.67 -18.20 2.12
CA ASP A 86 8.73 -17.70 3.51
C ASP A 86 8.40 -16.19 3.58
N CYS A 87 7.46 -15.73 2.75
CA CYS A 87 7.13 -14.31 2.65
C CYS A 87 6.57 -13.76 3.98
N GLY A 88 7.15 -12.65 4.43
CA GLY A 88 6.90 -11.97 5.71
C GLY A 88 8.06 -11.01 6.01
N LEU A 89 8.18 -10.53 7.25
CA LEU A 89 9.37 -9.80 7.69
C LEU A 89 10.49 -10.79 8.03
N CYS A 90 11.09 -11.39 7.00
CA CYS A 90 12.14 -12.40 7.10
C CYS A 90 13.55 -11.82 6.86
N PRO A 91 14.63 -12.54 7.23
CA PRO A 91 15.99 -12.03 7.05
C PRO A 91 16.38 -11.71 5.60
N GLU A 92 15.81 -12.39 4.60
CA GLU A 92 16.07 -12.12 3.17
C GLU A 92 15.38 -10.86 2.64
N HIS A 93 14.49 -10.23 3.41
CA HIS A 93 13.82 -9.01 2.97
C HIS A 93 14.82 -7.83 2.89
N MET A 94 15.92 -7.86 3.65
CA MET A 94 17.00 -6.86 3.63
C MET A 94 16.50 -5.42 3.83
N GLN A 95 15.35 -5.25 4.48
CA GLN A 95 14.69 -3.97 4.69
C GLN A 95 13.79 -4.03 5.94
N HIS A 96 13.70 -2.92 6.66
CA HIS A 96 12.79 -2.70 7.78
C HIS A 96 11.44 -2.16 7.28
N SER A 97 10.43 -2.05 8.14
CA SER A 97 9.11 -1.55 7.75
C SER A 97 9.05 -0.02 7.82
N CYS A 98 9.35 0.66 6.70
CA CYS A 98 9.27 2.13 6.64
C CYS A 98 7.85 2.68 6.89
N LEU A 99 6.82 1.95 6.45
CA LEU A 99 5.42 2.24 6.75
C LEU A 99 4.70 0.91 6.99
N THR A 100 4.16 0.74 8.20
CA THR A 100 3.36 -0.44 8.52
C THR A 100 1.88 -0.14 8.43
N ILE A 101 1.16 -0.88 7.60
CA ILE A 101 -0.30 -0.78 7.48
C ILE A 101 -0.94 -1.76 8.47
N LEU A 102 -1.74 -1.23 9.40
CA LEU A 102 -2.45 -1.99 10.41
C LEU A 102 -3.94 -2.06 10.05
N GLU A 103 -4.37 -3.20 9.51
CA GLU A 103 -5.77 -3.41 9.13
C GLU A 103 -6.61 -3.87 10.33
N VAL A 104 -7.55 -3.01 10.76
CA VAL A 104 -8.31 -3.23 12.01
C VAL A 104 -9.69 -3.85 11.79
N THR A 105 -10.24 -3.73 10.58
CA THR A 105 -11.56 -4.27 10.21
C THR A 105 -11.61 -4.52 8.72
N ASP A 106 -12.42 -5.48 8.26
CA ASP A 106 -12.71 -5.70 6.84
C ASP A 106 -14.01 -4.99 6.42
N ARG A 107 -14.75 -4.44 7.39
CA ARG A 107 -15.99 -3.69 7.17
C ARG A 107 -15.70 -2.33 6.54
N CYS A 108 -16.46 -1.99 5.50
CA CYS A 108 -16.43 -0.66 4.87
C CYS A 108 -17.85 -0.17 4.60
N ASN A 109 -18.06 1.14 4.58
CA ASN A 109 -19.33 1.80 4.24
C ASN A 109 -19.43 2.14 2.74
N LEU A 110 -18.46 1.69 1.93
CA LEU A 110 -18.44 1.76 0.47
C LEU A 110 -18.25 0.36 -0.11
N SER A 111 -18.67 0.17 -1.37
CA SER A 111 -18.52 -1.08 -2.12
C SER A 111 -17.70 -0.83 -3.39
N CYS A 112 -16.45 -0.37 -3.23
CA CYS A 112 -15.62 0.08 -4.34
C CYS A 112 -15.32 -1.07 -5.33
N PRO A 113 -15.62 -0.93 -6.63
CA PRO A 113 -15.35 -1.97 -7.63
C PRO A 113 -13.88 -2.39 -7.74
N VAL A 114 -12.94 -1.49 -7.42
CA VAL A 114 -11.49 -1.73 -7.53
C VAL A 114 -10.83 -2.06 -6.18
N CYS A 115 -11.60 -2.34 -5.13
CA CYS A 115 -11.04 -2.64 -3.81
C CYS A 115 -10.27 -3.97 -3.81
N TYR A 116 -8.94 -3.91 -3.68
CA TYR A 116 -8.12 -5.13 -3.61
C TYR A 116 -8.46 -6.00 -2.38
N ALA A 117 -8.82 -5.37 -1.26
CA ALA A 117 -9.18 -6.06 -0.01
C ALA A 117 -10.57 -6.69 -0.05
N SER A 118 -11.39 -6.40 -1.08
CA SER A 118 -12.79 -6.83 -1.17
C SER A 118 -13.62 -6.48 0.08
N SER A 119 -13.24 -5.39 0.76
CA SER A 119 -13.97 -4.83 1.89
C SER A 119 -15.30 -4.24 1.44
N GLY A 120 -16.28 -4.21 2.34
CA GLY A 120 -17.57 -3.61 2.04
C GLY A 120 -18.58 -3.77 3.16
N PRO A 121 -19.84 -3.33 2.96
CA PRO A 121 -20.89 -3.45 3.96
C PRO A 121 -21.30 -4.90 4.26
N HIS A 122 -20.90 -5.83 3.38
CA HIS A 122 -21.16 -7.27 3.49
C HIS A 122 -20.11 -8.01 4.35
N ARG A 123 -19.07 -7.31 4.81
CA ARG A 123 -18.04 -7.82 5.73
C ARG A 123 -18.33 -7.32 7.14
N GLU A 124 -18.17 -8.21 8.11
CA GLU A 124 -18.38 -7.91 9.53
C GLU A 124 -17.11 -8.15 10.36
N GLU A 125 -16.08 -8.74 9.77
CA GLU A 125 -14.84 -9.11 10.41
C GLU A 125 -14.14 -7.87 10.97
N THR A 126 -13.96 -7.87 12.28
CA THR A 126 -13.35 -6.77 13.03
C THR A 126 -12.46 -7.38 14.09
N ARG A 127 -11.21 -6.92 14.18
CA ARG A 127 -10.26 -7.43 15.17
C ARG A 127 -10.59 -6.80 16.51
N ASP A 128 -10.61 -7.57 17.59
CA ASP A 128 -10.80 -6.97 18.92
C ASP A 128 -9.61 -6.06 19.30
N LEU A 129 -9.86 -5.12 20.20
CA LEU A 129 -8.84 -4.16 20.64
C LEU A 129 -7.58 -4.85 21.18
N ALA A 130 -7.75 -5.94 21.94
CA ALA A 130 -6.63 -6.69 22.51
C ALA A 130 -5.73 -7.33 21.43
N THR A 131 -6.31 -7.78 20.32
CA THR A 131 -5.58 -8.28 19.15
C THR A 131 -4.83 -7.16 18.46
N ILE A 132 -5.48 -6.00 18.30
CA ILE A 132 -4.85 -4.81 17.70
C ILE A 132 -3.68 -4.31 18.55
N GLU A 133 -3.81 -4.30 19.88
CA GLU A 133 -2.72 -3.96 20.79
C GLU A 133 -1.53 -4.92 20.64
N LYS A 134 -1.76 -6.23 20.52
CA LYS A 134 -0.69 -7.20 20.23
C LYS A 134 -0.02 -6.95 18.89
N MET A 135 -0.77 -6.54 17.87
CA MET A 135 -0.22 -6.19 16.56
C MET A 135 0.65 -4.94 16.66
N LEU A 136 0.20 -3.90 17.39
CA LEU A 136 0.99 -2.70 17.67
C LEU A 136 2.27 -3.04 18.45
N ASP A 137 2.19 -3.93 19.43
CA ASP A 137 3.35 -4.38 20.21
C ASP A 137 4.36 -5.15 19.34
N ALA A 138 3.88 -5.94 18.37
CA ALA A 138 4.74 -6.61 17.40
C ALA A 138 5.45 -5.60 16.48
N ILE A 139 4.77 -4.54 16.04
CA ILE A 139 5.37 -3.46 15.24
C ILE A 139 6.49 -2.76 16.05
N VAL A 140 6.23 -2.43 17.32
CA VAL A 140 7.24 -1.84 18.20
C VAL A 140 8.39 -2.80 18.46
N ALA A 141 8.15 -4.10 18.63
CA ALA A 141 9.21 -5.08 18.80
C ALA A 141 10.11 -5.21 17.55
N ASN A 142 9.56 -4.99 16.36
CA ASN A 142 10.30 -5.06 15.10
C ASN A 142 11.15 -3.81 14.87
N GLU A 143 10.60 -2.63 15.12
CA GLU A 143 11.23 -1.37 14.69
C GLU A 143 11.82 -0.56 15.86
N VAL A 144 11.51 -0.92 17.10
CA VAL A 144 11.79 -0.19 18.35
C VAL A 144 11.08 1.18 18.41
N GLU A 145 11.31 2.03 17.42
CA GLU A 145 10.66 3.32 17.22
C GLU A 145 10.12 3.41 15.77
N PRO A 146 8.95 2.81 15.48
CA PRO A 146 8.39 2.78 14.13
C PRO A 146 8.23 4.19 13.54
N ASP A 147 8.68 4.39 12.29
CA ASP A 147 8.61 5.70 11.63
C ASP A 147 7.16 6.10 11.32
N VAL A 148 6.42 5.23 10.63
CA VAL A 148 5.01 5.46 10.28
C VAL A 148 4.18 4.20 10.50
N VAL A 149 3.08 4.33 11.23
CA VAL A 149 2.02 3.32 11.28
C VAL A 149 0.75 3.91 10.68
N GLN A 150 0.19 3.24 9.69
CA GLN A 150 -1.06 3.62 9.05
C GLN A 150 -2.19 2.72 9.54
N ILE A 151 -3.20 3.30 10.21
CA ILE A 151 -4.43 2.60 10.58
C ILE A 151 -5.33 2.51 9.34
N SER A 152 -5.67 1.29 8.94
CA SER A 152 -6.39 0.96 7.70
C SER A 152 -7.32 -0.25 7.88
N GLY A 153 -7.63 -0.96 6.79
CA GLY A 153 -8.61 -2.05 6.71
C GLY A 153 -9.62 -1.77 5.60
N GLY A 154 -10.90 -2.03 5.86
CA GLY A 154 -12.01 -1.51 5.09
C GLY A 154 -12.15 0.00 5.27
N GLU A 155 -13.00 0.43 6.21
CA GLU A 155 -13.01 1.82 6.68
C GLU A 155 -12.73 1.80 8.19
N PRO A 156 -11.50 2.14 8.63
CA PRO A 156 -11.09 1.97 10.03
C PRO A 156 -11.95 2.81 10.98
N THR A 157 -12.49 3.94 10.51
CA THR A 157 -13.38 4.76 11.33
C THR A 157 -14.72 4.07 11.64
N LEU A 158 -15.05 2.91 11.06
CA LEU A 158 -16.22 2.13 11.45
C LEU A 158 -15.97 1.16 12.61
N HIS A 159 -14.71 0.99 13.02
CA HIS A 159 -14.36 0.14 14.14
C HIS A 159 -15.03 0.66 15.44
N PRO A 160 -15.70 -0.18 16.26
CA PRO A 160 -16.37 0.28 17.48
C PRO A 160 -15.40 0.97 18.46
N ASP A 161 -14.18 0.43 18.58
CA ASP A 161 -13.11 0.97 19.42
C ASP A 161 -12.14 1.92 18.67
N PHE A 162 -12.57 2.56 17.57
CA PHE A 162 -11.69 3.35 16.70
C PHE A 162 -10.77 4.34 17.45
N PHE A 163 -11.32 5.15 18.37
CA PHE A 163 -10.51 6.09 19.14
C PHE A 163 -9.60 5.41 20.17
N ALA A 164 -10.04 4.30 20.77
CA ALA A 164 -9.18 3.53 21.68
C ALA A 164 -7.99 2.91 20.93
N ILE A 165 -8.15 2.53 19.66
CA ILE A 165 -7.04 2.09 18.80
C ILE A 165 -6.04 3.23 18.58
N LEU A 166 -6.52 4.44 18.28
CA LEU A 166 -5.64 5.60 18.12
C LEU A 166 -4.91 5.95 19.42
N ASP A 167 -5.62 5.90 20.55
CA ASP A 167 -5.04 6.10 21.89
C ASP A 167 -3.96 5.05 22.17
N ALA A 168 -4.22 3.78 21.87
CA ALA A 168 -3.26 2.69 22.01
C ALA A 168 -2.03 2.90 21.12
N ALA A 169 -2.22 3.29 19.86
CA ALA A 169 -1.10 3.58 18.95
C ALA A 169 -0.24 4.75 19.47
N LYS A 170 -0.86 5.84 19.94
CA LYS A 170 -0.14 7.00 20.49
C LYS A 170 0.56 6.75 21.82
N ALA A 171 0.13 5.75 22.59
CA ALA A 171 0.80 5.34 23.82
C ALA A 171 2.13 4.58 23.57
N ARG A 172 2.45 4.28 22.32
CA ARG A 172 3.65 3.54 21.89
C ARG A 172 4.63 4.50 21.19
N PRO A 173 5.93 4.14 21.06
CA PRO A 173 6.96 5.00 20.47
C PRO A 173 6.89 5.08 18.94
N ILE A 174 5.68 5.26 18.39
CA ILE A 174 5.44 5.46 16.95
C ILE A 174 5.65 6.94 16.65
N LYS A 175 6.60 7.25 15.77
CA LYS A 175 6.97 8.65 15.46
C LYS A 175 5.83 9.38 14.75
N HIS A 176 5.13 8.70 13.84
CA HIS A 176 4.05 9.28 13.06
C HIS A 176 2.90 8.31 12.83
N LEU A 177 1.68 8.74 13.12
CA LEU A 177 0.46 7.93 12.98
C LEU A 177 -0.37 8.46 11.82
N MET A 178 -0.80 7.58 10.92
CA MET A 178 -1.56 7.96 9.73
C MET A 178 -2.92 7.26 9.72
N LEU A 179 -3.99 7.97 9.38
CA LEU A 179 -5.32 7.40 9.20
C LEU A 179 -5.66 7.28 7.72
N ASN A 180 -5.79 6.06 7.20
CA ASN A 180 -6.28 5.83 5.84
C ASN A 180 -7.81 5.72 5.84
N THR A 181 -8.49 6.66 5.19
CA THR A 181 -9.95 6.76 5.27
C THR A 181 -10.56 7.30 3.98
N ASN A 182 -11.81 6.89 3.72
CA ASN A 182 -12.65 7.47 2.68
C ASN A 182 -13.24 8.85 3.05
N GLY A 183 -13.08 9.29 4.30
CA GLY A 183 -13.44 10.63 4.76
C GLY A 183 -14.93 10.86 5.02
N LEU A 184 -15.80 9.84 4.92
CA LEU A 184 -17.24 10.01 5.12
C LEU A 184 -17.59 10.52 6.53
N ARG A 185 -16.98 9.98 7.58
CA ARG A 185 -17.19 10.46 8.96
C ARG A 185 -16.63 11.86 9.16
N ILE A 186 -15.45 12.16 8.60
CA ILE A 186 -14.84 13.50 8.63
C ILE A 186 -15.77 14.53 7.98
N ALA A 187 -16.41 14.19 6.86
CA ALA A 187 -17.33 15.09 6.18
C ALA A 187 -18.65 15.31 6.94
N ARG A 188 -19.20 14.27 7.57
CA ARG A 188 -20.60 14.23 8.02
C ARG A 188 -20.80 14.34 9.53
N GLU A 189 -19.81 13.96 10.33
CA GLU A 189 -19.94 13.88 11.78
C GLU A 189 -19.34 15.14 12.44
N PRO A 190 -20.18 16.00 13.05
CA PRO A 190 -19.69 17.18 13.74
C PRO A 190 -18.70 16.82 14.86
N GLY A 191 -17.60 17.57 14.98
CA GLY A 191 -16.60 17.33 16.02
C GLY A 191 -15.62 16.19 15.72
N PHE A 192 -15.84 15.38 14.67
CA PHE A 192 -14.97 14.26 14.36
C PHE A 192 -13.57 14.71 13.94
N ALA A 193 -13.49 15.75 13.09
CA ALA A 193 -12.22 16.34 12.67
C ALA A 193 -11.45 16.97 13.84
N GLU A 194 -12.14 17.65 14.76
CA GLU A 194 -11.56 18.19 16.00
C GLU A 194 -11.00 17.10 16.90
N ARG A 195 -11.74 15.99 17.04
CA ARG A 195 -11.26 14.85 17.82
C ARG A 195 -10.01 14.24 17.17
N LEU A 196 -9.97 14.09 15.85
CA LEU A 196 -8.75 13.65 15.15
C LEU A 196 -7.58 14.62 15.35
N ALA A 197 -7.83 15.93 15.28
CA ALA A 197 -6.80 16.94 15.45
C ALA A 197 -6.15 16.91 16.85
N SER A 198 -6.85 16.38 17.87
CA SER A 198 -6.27 16.19 19.21
C SER A 198 -5.09 15.22 19.26
N TYR A 199 -4.87 14.42 18.21
CA TYR A 199 -3.72 13.53 18.09
C TYR A 199 -2.48 14.19 17.45
N ALA A 200 -2.56 15.46 17.02
CA ALA A 200 -1.40 16.21 16.56
C ALA A 200 -0.50 16.65 17.74
N PRO A 201 0.83 16.80 17.54
CA PRO A 201 1.59 16.55 16.32
C PRO A 201 1.83 15.04 16.06
N GLY A 202 2.43 14.71 14.91
CA GLY A 202 2.72 13.33 14.53
C GLY A 202 1.47 12.51 14.21
N PHE A 203 0.44 13.16 13.67
CA PHE A 203 -0.77 12.52 13.15
C PHE A 203 -1.17 13.16 11.81
N GLU A 204 -1.54 12.34 10.83
CA GLU A 204 -2.04 12.82 9.54
C GLU A 204 -3.18 11.97 8.98
N VAL A 205 -3.97 12.58 8.11
CA VAL A 205 -5.04 11.88 7.37
C VAL A 205 -4.56 11.56 5.95
N TYR A 206 -4.58 10.28 5.60
CA TYR A 206 -4.37 9.76 4.26
C TYR A 206 -5.74 9.61 3.59
N LEU A 207 -6.17 10.68 2.91
CA LEU A 207 -7.53 10.84 2.41
C LEU A 207 -7.65 10.34 0.98
N GLN A 208 -8.58 9.41 0.80
CA GLN A 208 -9.02 8.90 -0.48
C GLN A 208 -9.57 10.05 -1.37
N PHE A 209 -8.88 10.36 -2.48
CA PHE A 209 -9.25 11.39 -3.45
C PHE A 209 -8.84 10.99 -4.89
N ASP A 210 -9.68 10.28 -5.64
CA ASP A 210 -9.27 9.75 -6.96
C ASP A 210 -9.50 10.68 -8.14
N SER A 211 -10.54 11.50 -8.10
CA SER A 211 -10.99 12.26 -9.27
C SER A 211 -11.97 13.34 -8.89
N PHE A 212 -12.01 14.38 -9.71
CA PHE A 212 -12.99 15.47 -9.67
C PHE A 212 -14.29 15.12 -10.43
N GLU A 213 -14.29 14.06 -11.23
CA GLU A 213 -15.35 13.70 -12.16
C GLU A 213 -16.24 12.58 -11.66
N ARG A 214 -17.57 12.75 -11.77
CA ARG A 214 -18.54 11.79 -11.24
C ARG A 214 -18.35 10.38 -11.78
N ASP A 215 -18.21 10.26 -13.09
CA ASP A 215 -18.23 8.95 -13.76
C ASP A 215 -16.98 8.14 -13.45
N ALA A 216 -15.84 8.81 -13.28
CA ALA A 216 -14.62 8.20 -12.74
C ALA A 216 -14.85 7.67 -11.32
N LEU A 217 -15.51 8.42 -10.44
CA LEU A 217 -15.81 7.96 -9.08
C LEU A 217 -16.83 6.82 -9.03
N MET A 218 -17.83 6.84 -9.89
CA MET A 218 -18.75 5.71 -10.01
C MET A 218 -18.00 4.45 -10.46
N THR A 219 -17.05 4.59 -11.37
CA THR A 219 -16.21 3.48 -11.86
C THR A 219 -15.28 2.95 -10.77
N LEU A 220 -14.57 3.83 -10.06
CA LEU A 220 -13.55 3.44 -9.09
C LEU A 220 -14.12 3.09 -7.71
N ARG A 221 -15.14 3.82 -7.25
CA ARG A 221 -15.66 3.76 -5.88
C ARG A 221 -17.11 3.29 -5.78
N GLY A 222 -17.84 3.24 -6.89
CA GLY A 222 -19.25 2.88 -6.89
C GLY A 222 -20.16 3.94 -6.25
N ALA A 223 -19.65 5.15 -6.02
CA ALA A 223 -20.35 6.25 -5.37
C ALA A 223 -19.83 7.62 -5.83
N ASP A 224 -20.70 8.62 -5.90
CA ASP A 224 -20.30 10.02 -6.10
C ASP A 224 -19.85 10.61 -4.76
N LEU A 225 -18.55 10.82 -4.62
CA LEU A 225 -17.90 11.29 -3.39
C LEU A 225 -17.43 12.75 -3.46
N ARG A 226 -17.77 13.50 -4.53
CA ARG A 226 -17.24 14.86 -4.74
C ARG A 226 -17.60 15.81 -3.59
N SER A 227 -18.88 15.86 -3.21
CA SER A 227 -19.34 16.68 -2.09
C SER A 227 -18.78 16.22 -0.75
N VAL A 228 -18.66 14.91 -0.55
CA VAL A 228 -18.07 14.32 0.67
C VAL A 228 -16.61 14.76 0.82
N ARG A 229 -15.81 14.65 -0.25
CA ARG A 229 -14.39 15.03 -0.22
C ARG A 229 -14.20 16.53 0.00
N GLN A 230 -15.00 17.35 -0.68
CA GLN A 230 -14.97 18.80 -0.47
C GLN A 230 -15.25 19.14 1.00
N GLN A 231 -16.32 18.58 1.58
CA GLN A 231 -16.67 18.84 2.97
C GLN A 231 -15.63 18.28 3.96
N ALA A 232 -15.07 17.09 3.70
CA ALA A 232 -14.01 16.52 4.51
C ALA A 232 -12.78 17.42 4.53
N LEU A 233 -12.36 17.93 3.37
CA LEU A 233 -11.21 18.84 3.26
C LEU A 233 -11.46 20.17 3.97
N GLU A 234 -12.65 20.75 3.85
CA GLU A 234 -13.02 21.95 4.60
C GLU A 234 -12.93 21.71 6.12
N ASN A 235 -13.45 20.58 6.60
CA ASN A 235 -13.40 20.23 8.02
C ASN A 235 -11.96 20.01 8.51
N LEU A 236 -11.12 19.34 7.72
CA LEU A 236 -9.70 19.11 8.04
C LEU A 236 -8.89 20.41 8.02
N ASN A 237 -9.11 21.26 7.02
CA ASN A 237 -8.45 22.56 6.90
C ASN A 237 -8.82 23.50 8.05
N ARG A 238 -10.10 23.50 8.49
CA ARG A 238 -10.56 24.31 9.61
C ARG A 238 -9.82 24.01 10.92
N VAL A 239 -9.43 22.76 11.13
CA VAL A 239 -8.67 22.32 12.31
C VAL A 239 -7.16 22.25 12.07
N GLY A 240 -6.69 22.61 10.87
CA GLY A 240 -5.28 22.61 10.51
C GLY A 240 -4.63 21.22 10.49
N LEU A 241 -5.40 20.15 10.21
CA LEU A 241 -4.87 18.79 10.26
C LEU A 241 -4.15 18.41 8.96
N SER A 242 -2.91 17.92 9.08
CA SER A 242 -2.13 17.44 7.94
C SER A 242 -2.89 16.37 7.16
N THR A 243 -2.99 16.56 5.86
CA THR A 243 -3.78 15.69 4.98
C THR A 243 -3.01 15.40 3.70
N THR A 244 -2.82 14.12 3.40
CA THR A 244 -2.25 13.62 2.15
C THR A 244 -3.37 13.09 1.26
N LEU A 245 -3.50 13.63 0.04
CA LEU A 245 -4.50 13.20 -0.94
C LEU A 245 -3.98 12.02 -1.76
N VAL A 246 -4.80 10.98 -1.91
CA VAL A 246 -4.36 9.71 -2.48
C VAL A 246 -5.37 9.23 -3.50
N MET A 247 -4.86 8.94 -4.69
CA MET A 247 -5.66 8.56 -5.85
C MET A 247 -5.32 7.16 -6.34
N VAL A 248 -6.35 6.39 -6.67
CA VAL A 248 -6.22 5.25 -7.59
C VAL A 248 -6.37 5.80 -9.00
N VAL A 249 -5.39 5.51 -9.86
CA VAL A 249 -5.41 5.90 -11.27
C VAL A 249 -5.77 4.69 -12.13
N ALA A 250 -6.70 4.86 -13.06
CA ALA A 250 -7.03 3.89 -14.09
C ALA A 250 -6.97 4.55 -15.48
N ALA A 251 -6.33 3.86 -16.42
CA ALA A 251 -6.18 4.32 -17.80
C ALA A 251 -7.54 4.50 -18.48
N GLY A 252 -7.75 5.65 -19.13
CA GLY A 252 -9.02 6.05 -19.75
C GLY A 252 -10.13 6.41 -18.76
N VAL A 253 -9.84 6.53 -17.46
CA VAL A 253 -10.82 6.85 -16.42
C VAL A 253 -10.50 8.20 -15.78
N ASN A 254 -9.33 8.33 -15.17
CA ASN A 254 -8.86 9.54 -14.49
C ASN A 254 -7.37 9.84 -14.75
N ASP A 255 -6.75 9.15 -15.70
CA ASP A 255 -5.35 9.35 -16.06
C ASP A 255 -5.09 10.73 -16.68
N GLN A 256 -6.11 11.33 -17.30
CA GLN A 256 -6.08 12.72 -17.78
C GLN A 256 -6.02 13.76 -16.65
N GLU A 257 -6.33 13.38 -15.41
CA GLU A 257 -6.28 14.27 -14.24
C GLU A 257 -4.89 14.26 -13.58
N ILE A 258 -3.98 13.40 -14.04
CA ILE A 258 -2.58 13.40 -13.61
C ILE A 258 -1.85 14.55 -14.30
N GLY A 259 -1.09 15.33 -13.52
CA GLY A 259 -0.25 16.43 -14.01
C GLY A 259 1.02 15.96 -14.69
#